data_AF-A0A2S8FK43-F1
#
_entry.id   AF-A0A2S8FK43-F1
#
_cell.length_a   1.000
_cell.length_b   1.000
_cell.length_c   1.000
_cell.angle_alpha   90.00
_cell.angle_beta   90.00
_cell.angle_gamma   90.00
#
_symmetry.space_group_name_H-M   'P 1'
#
loop_
_entity.id
_entity.type
_entity.pdbx_description
1 polymer ?
#
loop_
_entity_poly.entity_id
_entity_poly.type
_entity_poly.pdbx_seq_one_letter_code
_entity_poly.pdbx_strand_id
1 'polypeptide(L)'
;MSSDNKTFVRVVAWLPWIGLLLALGLLIAVALRWSSEQARFERELAEAELEIDIQSRQIKYFKQLPLRISGDVGKPEMTATQFKRTWTTETFLEAAREFENKKVVQQLGRQLSCADDDEFHPIMKELIPLMADEQMQVRRNAMLIADKQFTAFTMERAKSYREPLSENLLAVLKRDAANQEQVSLALELLRDLGANTYPGAVEVVTAIMEQDDHLLALDAALVAKTMDDSMDIGPRLVDLIEERHHDWVSAAMHLQHHVPPKQAYAFLRSQFVASNNDSDRDEIARVMSFISLEE
;
A
#
# COMPACT_ATOMS: atom_id res chain seq x y z
N MET A 1 -36.95 -90.23 18.20
CA MET A 1 -37.32 -88.90 18.74
C MET A 1 -36.15 -88.38 19.55
N SER A 2 -35.45 -87.38 19.04
CA SER A 2 -34.73 -86.33 19.79
C SER A 2 -33.97 -85.50 18.75
N SER A 3 -34.68 -84.60 18.08
CA SER A 3 -34.06 -83.47 17.40
C SER A 3 -34.15 -82.25 18.32
N ASP A 4 -33.32 -81.27 18.01
CA ASP A 4 -33.39 -79.88 18.49
C ASP A 4 -32.63 -79.57 19.78
N ASN A 5 -31.32 -79.28 19.63
CA ASN A 5 -30.68 -78.24 20.45
C ASN A 5 -29.32 -77.70 19.94
N LYS A 6 -29.04 -77.73 18.62
CA LYS A 6 -27.74 -77.25 18.07
C LYS A 6 -27.78 -75.88 17.39
N THR A 7 -28.96 -75.30 17.15
CA THR A 7 -29.12 -74.00 16.48
C THR A 7 -29.05 -72.81 17.44
N PHE A 8 -29.35 -73.00 18.74
CA PHE A 8 -29.40 -71.90 19.71
C PHE A 8 -28.01 -71.37 20.13
N VAL A 9 -26.96 -72.20 20.04
CA VAL A 9 -25.60 -71.83 20.49
C VAL A 9 -24.86 -70.93 19.47
N ARG A 10 -25.27 -70.92 18.20
CA ARG A 10 -24.61 -70.08 17.16
C ARG A 10 -25.09 -68.63 17.12
N VAL A 11 -26.31 -68.33 17.57
CA VAL A 11 -26.85 -66.96 17.58
C VAL A 11 -26.23 -66.11 18.70
N VAL A 12 -25.79 -66.73 19.80
CA VAL A 12 -25.23 -66.05 20.96
C VAL A 12 -23.78 -65.56 20.74
N ALA A 13 -23.05 -66.13 19.78
CA ALA A 13 -21.64 -65.79 19.55
C ALA A 13 -21.41 -64.50 18.74
N TRP A 14 -22.41 -63.96 18.03
CA TRP A 14 -22.29 -62.76 17.19
C TRP A 14 -22.72 -61.46 17.89
N LEU A 15 -23.56 -61.58 18.92
CA LEU A 15 -23.98 -60.49 19.80
C LEU A 15 -22.81 -59.65 20.39
N PRO A 16 -21.70 -60.24 20.89
CA PRO A 16 -20.60 -59.43 21.41
C PRO A 16 -19.86 -58.64 20.32
N TRP A 17 -19.78 -59.16 19.08
CA TRP A 17 -19.10 -58.48 17.97
C TRP A 17 -19.90 -57.29 17.44
N ILE A 18 -21.23 -57.41 17.37
CA ILE A 18 -22.11 -56.30 17.02
C ILE A 18 -22.04 -55.20 18.10
N GLY A 19 -22.02 -55.59 19.38
CA GLY A 19 -21.81 -54.65 20.48
C GLY A 19 -20.46 -53.92 20.41
N LEU A 20 -19.38 -54.62 20.05
CA LEU A 20 -18.06 -54.03 19.88
C LEU A 20 -18.02 -53.03 18.72
N LEU A 21 -18.63 -53.35 17.58
CA LEU A 21 -18.68 -52.46 16.41
C LEU A 21 -19.51 -51.20 16.69
N LEU A 22 -20.63 -51.33 17.40
CA LEU A 22 -21.43 -50.18 17.84
C LEU A 22 -20.65 -49.31 18.83
N ALA A 23 -19.93 -49.92 19.77
CA ALA A 23 -19.08 -49.19 20.71
C ALA A 23 -17.93 -48.46 19.99
N LEU A 24 -17.30 -49.10 19.00
CA LEU A 24 -16.25 -48.47 18.19
C LEU A 24 -16.80 -47.31 17.35
N GLY A 25 -17.96 -47.49 16.72
CA GLY A 25 -18.64 -46.43 15.96
C GLY A 25 -19.01 -45.24 16.84
N LEU A 26 -19.50 -45.49 18.06
CA LEU A 26 -19.76 -44.45 19.06
C LEU A 26 -18.47 -43.72 19.47
N LEU A 27 -17.37 -44.44 19.70
CA LEU A 27 -16.08 -43.82 20.02
C LEU A 27 -15.55 -42.93 18.89
N ILE A 28 -15.69 -43.36 17.63
CA ILE A 28 -15.30 -42.54 16.46
C ILE A 28 -16.19 -41.31 16.35
N ALA A 29 -17.51 -41.46 16.53
CA ALA A 29 -18.44 -40.33 16.50
C ALA A 29 -18.16 -39.32 17.62
N VAL A 30 -17.82 -39.79 18.82
CA VAL A 30 -17.39 -38.94 19.94
C VAL A 30 -16.08 -38.25 19.62
N ALA A 31 -15.09 -38.95 19.06
CA ALA A 31 -13.80 -38.37 18.68
C ALA A 31 -13.93 -37.29 17.58
N LEU A 32 -14.77 -37.53 16.57
CA LEU A 32 -15.05 -36.56 15.49
C LEU A 32 -15.80 -35.33 16.02
N ARG A 33 -16.77 -35.54 16.91
CA ARG A 33 -17.47 -34.43 17.55
C ARG A 33 -16.53 -33.61 18.42
N TRP A 34 -15.71 -34.28 19.22
CA TRP A 34 -14.71 -33.63 20.07
C TRP A 34 -13.71 -32.81 19.26
N SER A 35 -13.19 -33.34 18.14
CA SER A 35 -12.27 -32.58 17.30
C SER A 35 -12.95 -31.36 16.65
N SER A 36 -14.21 -31.49 16.23
CA SER A 36 -14.98 -30.36 15.68
C SER A 36 -15.27 -29.28 16.73
N GLU A 37 -15.60 -29.68 17.96
CA GLU A 37 -15.82 -28.77 19.08
C GLU A 37 -14.50 -28.12 19.50
N GLN A 38 -13.39 -28.85 19.52
CA GLN A 38 -12.07 -28.31 19.85
C GLN A 38 -11.59 -27.29 18.81
N ALA A 39 -11.77 -27.56 17.51
CA ALA A 39 -11.49 -26.58 16.45
C ALA A 39 -12.40 -25.34 16.55
N ARG A 40 -13.64 -25.51 17.00
CA ARG A 40 -14.55 -24.37 17.25
C ARG A 40 -14.08 -23.56 18.45
N PHE A 41 -13.72 -24.22 19.56
CA PHE A 41 -13.21 -23.54 20.75
C PHE A 41 -11.88 -22.83 20.48
N GLU A 42 -10.96 -23.41 19.71
CA GLU A 42 -9.71 -22.74 19.32
C GLU A 42 -9.98 -21.48 18.49
N ARG A 43 -10.99 -21.51 17.60
CA ARG A 43 -11.43 -20.30 16.87
C ARG A 43 -12.09 -19.28 17.80
N GLU A 44 -13.01 -19.70 18.66
CA GLU A 44 -13.67 -18.81 19.63
C GLU A 44 -12.67 -18.18 20.60
N LEU A 45 -11.62 -18.90 21.00
CA LEU A 45 -10.58 -18.43 21.91
C LEU A 45 -9.65 -17.44 21.19
N ALA A 46 -9.25 -17.72 19.94
CA ALA A 46 -8.49 -16.78 19.12
C ALA A 46 -9.29 -15.49 18.82
N GLU A 47 -10.61 -15.61 18.62
CA GLU A 47 -11.50 -14.46 18.44
C GLU A 47 -11.65 -13.63 19.72
N ALA A 48 -11.80 -14.28 20.87
CA ALA A 48 -11.87 -13.59 22.16
C ALA A 48 -10.54 -12.92 22.53
N GLU A 49 -9.40 -13.58 22.27
CA GLU A 49 -8.07 -12.99 22.45
C GLU A 49 -7.87 -11.77 21.54
N LEU A 50 -8.29 -11.85 20.28
CA LEU A 50 -8.26 -10.75 19.34
C LEU A 50 -9.12 -9.57 19.81
N GLU A 51 -10.34 -9.81 20.28
CA GLU A 51 -11.23 -8.75 20.76
C GLU A 51 -10.67 -8.07 22.02
N ILE A 52 -10.11 -8.84 22.95
CA ILE A 52 -9.42 -8.33 24.15
C ILE A 52 -8.18 -7.50 23.76
N ASP A 53 -7.37 -7.98 22.81
CA ASP A 53 -6.16 -7.27 22.38
C ASP A 53 -6.51 -5.97 21.65
N ILE A 54 -7.48 -5.99 20.72
CA ILE A 54 -7.97 -4.78 20.03
C ILE A 54 -8.48 -3.74 21.03
N GLN A 55 -9.34 -4.13 21.98
CA GLN A 55 -9.86 -3.22 23.00
C GLN A 55 -8.74 -2.66 23.90
N SER A 56 -7.77 -3.50 24.28
CA SER A 56 -6.64 -3.06 25.11
C SER A 56 -5.71 -2.07 24.37
N ARG A 57 -5.50 -2.28 23.07
CA ARG A 57 -4.67 -1.42 22.22
C ARG A 57 -5.36 -0.10 21.91
N GLN A 58 -6.66 -0.08 21.65
CA GLN A 58 -7.43 1.16 21.46
C GLN A 58 -7.34 2.10 22.68
N ILE A 59 -7.34 1.56 23.91
CA ILE A 59 -7.15 2.33 25.15
C ILE A 59 -5.73 2.91 25.26
N LYS A 60 -4.72 2.22 24.69
CA LYS A 60 -3.31 2.62 24.74
C LYS A 60 -2.98 3.71 23.69
N TYR A 61 -3.55 3.62 22.49
CA TYR A 61 -3.29 4.56 21.39
C TYR A 61 -3.94 5.94 21.59
N PHE A 62 -5.03 6.05 22.34
CA PHE A 62 -5.62 7.36 22.70
C PHE A 62 -4.68 8.27 23.51
N LYS A 63 -3.59 7.73 24.08
CA LYS A 63 -2.58 8.46 24.86
C LYS A 63 -1.29 8.77 24.10
N GLN A 64 -1.14 8.34 22.85
CA GLN A 64 0.09 8.49 22.08
C GLN A 64 -0.19 8.91 20.63
N LEU A 65 -0.70 10.12 20.46
CA LEU A 65 -0.64 10.83 19.18
C LEU A 65 0.54 11.81 19.21
N PRO A 66 1.73 11.45 18.71
CA PRO A 66 2.67 12.46 18.25
C PRO A 66 2.15 12.97 16.90
N LEU A 67 1.53 14.15 16.90
CA LEU A 67 1.41 14.99 15.71
C LEU A 67 2.82 15.22 15.16
N ARG A 68 3.23 14.40 14.19
CA ARG A 68 4.48 14.57 13.46
C ARG A 68 4.26 15.63 12.38
N ILE A 69 4.27 16.89 12.80
CA ILE A 69 4.50 18.01 11.88
C ILE A 69 5.98 17.94 11.51
N SER A 70 6.30 17.33 10.37
CA SER A 70 7.65 17.34 9.83
C SER A 70 7.91 18.71 9.21
N GLY A 71 8.27 19.68 10.06
CA GLY A 71 8.85 20.95 9.65
C GLY A 71 10.36 20.80 9.59
N ASP A 72 10.92 20.80 8.38
CA ASP A 72 12.37 20.83 8.17
C ASP A 72 12.86 22.27 8.42
N VAL A 73 13.27 22.53 9.67
CA VAL A 73 13.84 23.80 10.15
C VAL A 73 15.33 23.84 9.78
N GLY A 74 15.80 24.89 9.09
CA GLY A 74 17.22 25.24 9.24
C GLY A 74 17.96 26.08 8.20
N LYS A 75 17.35 26.58 7.12
CA LYS A 75 17.97 27.63 6.30
C LYS A 75 16.92 28.67 5.93
N PRO A 76 17.24 29.99 5.96
CA PRO A 76 16.29 30.99 5.50
C PRO A 76 15.94 30.69 4.04
N GLU A 77 14.64 30.58 3.76
CA GLU A 77 14.14 30.56 2.39
C GLU A 77 14.68 31.80 1.68
N MET A 78 15.25 31.60 0.49
CA MET A 78 15.81 32.68 -0.29
C MET A 78 14.65 33.53 -0.81
N THR A 79 14.69 34.84 -0.58
CA THR A 79 13.64 35.73 -1.13
C THR A 79 13.73 35.79 -2.65
N ALA A 80 12.64 36.13 -3.35
CA ALA A 80 12.64 36.31 -4.81
C ALA A 80 13.77 37.26 -5.28
N THR A 81 13.98 38.35 -4.54
CA THR A 81 15.06 39.31 -4.82
C THR A 81 16.46 38.72 -4.65
N GLN A 82 16.64 37.79 -3.70
CA GLN A 82 17.91 37.06 -3.55
C GLN A 82 18.05 36.02 -4.66
N PHE A 83 16.98 35.36 -5.09
CA PHE A 83 16.97 34.43 -6.22
C PHE A 83 17.48 35.09 -7.50
N LYS A 84 16.86 36.20 -7.90
CA LYS A 84 17.23 36.97 -9.09
C LYS A 84 18.68 37.48 -9.09
N ARG A 85 19.27 37.68 -7.90
CA ARG A 85 20.69 38.08 -7.77
C ARG A 85 21.65 36.91 -7.88
N THR A 86 21.20 35.70 -7.57
CA THR A 86 22.05 34.51 -7.51
C THR A 86 21.97 33.67 -8.78
N TRP A 87 20.79 33.61 -9.42
CA TRP A 87 20.53 32.68 -10.50
C TRP A 87 20.05 33.39 -11.77
N THR A 88 20.57 32.95 -12.90
CA THR A 88 19.93 33.10 -14.22
C THR A 88 19.30 31.75 -14.59
N THR A 89 18.42 31.74 -15.59
CA THR A 89 17.86 30.47 -16.12
C THR A 89 18.96 29.47 -16.48
N GLU A 90 20.00 29.94 -17.18
CA GLU A 90 21.12 29.11 -17.63
C GLU A 90 21.92 28.55 -16.46
N THR A 91 22.35 29.40 -15.50
CA THR A 91 23.16 28.94 -14.36
C THR A 91 22.35 28.05 -13.41
N PHE A 92 21.04 28.23 -13.32
CA PHE A 92 20.17 27.35 -12.56
C PHE A 92 20.07 25.96 -13.20
N LEU A 93 19.89 25.90 -14.53
CA LEU A 93 19.80 24.62 -15.26
C LEU A 93 21.14 23.88 -15.32
N GLU A 94 22.25 24.60 -15.38
CA GLU A 94 23.60 24.01 -15.24
C GLU A 94 23.76 23.39 -13.84
N ALA A 95 23.42 24.13 -12.78
CA ALA A 95 23.45 23.60 -11.41
C ALA A 95 22.53 22.38 -11.22
N ALA A 96 21.34 22.38 -11.85
CA ALA A 96 20.43 21.24 -11.84
C ALA A 96 21.03 20.00 -12.51
N ARG A 97 21.89 20.15 -13.52
CA ARG A 97 22.57 19.02 -14.18
C ARG A 97 23.75 18.52 -13.36
N GLU A 98 24.55 19.42 -12.80
CA GLU A 98 25.86 19.08 -12.21
C GLU A 98 25.78 18.58 -10.75
N PHE A 99 24.81 19.04 -9.96
CA PHE A 99 24.78 18.68 -8.54
C PHE A 99 24.41 17.22 -8.30
N GLU A 100 25.32 16.48 -7.67
CA GLU A 100 25.09 15.08 -7.26
C GLU A 100 24.32 14.98 -5.93
N ASN A 101 24.38 16.02 -5.10
CA ASN A 101 23.82 15.98 -3.75
C ASN A 101 22.31 16.23 -3.76
N LYS A 102 21.52 15.17 -3.49
CA LYS A 102 20.04 15.23 -3.38
C LYS A 102 19.53 16.40 -2.54
N LYS A 103 20.15 16.70 -1.38
CA LYS A 103 19.70 17.79 -0.49
C LYS A 103 19.91 19.16 -1.12
N VAL A 104 20.98 19.35 -1.88
CA VAL A 104 21.26 20.60 -2.61
C VAL A 104 20.25 20.78 -3.73
N VAL A 105 19.97 19.71 -4.49
CA VAL A 105 18.97 19.73 -5.56
C VAL A 105 17.56 20.03 -5.04
N GLN A 106 17.16 19.43 -3.91
CA GLN A 106 15.90 19.77 -3.26
C GLN A 106 15.84 21.23 -2.78
N GLN A 107 16.97 21.80 -2.36
CA GLN A 107 17.07 23.23 -2.04
C GLN A 107 16.89 24.10 -3.29
N LEU A 108 17.42 23.70 -4.45
CA LEU A 108 17.14 24.40 -5.72
C LEU A 108 15.64 24.40 -6.04
N GLY A 109 14.94 23.28 -5.83
CA GLY A 109 13.48 23.21 -5.96
C GLY A 109 12.75 24.21 -5.06
N ARG A 110 13.12 24.28 -3.77
CA ARG A 110 12.53 25.27 -2.84
C ARG A 110 12.86 26.72 -3.24
N GLN A 111 14.06 26.96 -3.79
CA GLN A 111 14.43 28.29 -4.26
C GLN A 111 13.60 28.71 -5.48
N LEU A 112 13.39 27.79 -6.43
CA LEU A 112 12.55 28.04 -7.60
C LEU A 112 11.10 28.34 -7.22
N SER A 113 10.56 27.68 -6.19
CA SER A 113 9.18 27.96 -5.72
C SER A 113 9.00 29.39 -5.22
N CYS A 114 10.09 30.06 -4.79
CA CYS A 114 10.09 31.44 -4.31
C CYS A 114 10.51 32.47 -5.39
N ALA A 115 10.87 32.04 -6.60
CA ALA A 115 11.28 32.93 -7.69
C ALA A 115 10.09 33.73 -8.26
N ASP A 116 10.34 34.85 -8.93
CA ASP A 116 9.28 35.61 -9.64
C ASP A 116 8.90 34.89 -10.95
N ASP A 117 7.75 35.21 -11.53
CA ASP A 117 7.20 34.50 -12.71
C ASP A 117 8.10 34.60 -13.94
N ASP A 118 8.87 35.68 -14.05
CA ASP A 118 9.82 35.89 -15.14
C ASP A 118 11.04 34.96 -15.08
N GLU A 119 11.41 34.43 -13.92
CA GLU A 119 12.42 33.37 -13.82
C GLU A 119 11.81 31.96 -13.76
N PHE A 120 10.69 31.81 -13.05
CA PHE A 120 10.04 30.51 -12.87
C PHE A 120 9.62 29.88 -14.18
N HIS A 121 8.90 30.62 -15.04
CA HIS A 121 8.34 30.04 -16.25
C HIS A 121 9.40 29.58 -17.27
N PRO A 122 10.47 30.36 -17.54
CA PRO A 122 11.57 29.89 -18.37
C PRO A 122 12.28 28.66 -17.79
N ILE A 123 12.58 28.67 -16.49
CA ILE A 123 13.24 27.53 -15.84
C ILE A 123 12.36 26.28 -15.96
N MET A 124 11.07 26.35 -15.63
CA MET A 124 10.15 25.20 -15.73
C MET A 124 10.05 24.65 -17.16
N LYS A 125 10.00 25.54 -18.15
CA LYS A 125 9.92 25.15 -19.57
C LYS A 125 11.15 24.36 -20.03
N GLU A 126 12.33 24.68 -19.53
CA GLU A 126 13.58 23.99 -19.87
C GLU A 126 13.92 22.83 -18.92
N LEU A 127 13.42 22.86 -17.69
CA LEU A 127 13.60 21.81 -16.68
C LEU A 127 12.85 20.52 -17.03
N ILE A 128 11.60 20.63 -17.50
CA ILE A 128 10.77 19.46 -17.79
C ILE A 128 11.41 18.54 -18.85
N PRO A 129 11.93 19.04 -19.98
CA PRO A 129 12.66 18.22 -20.95
C PRO A 129 13.89 17.48 -20.38
N LEU A 130 14.50 17.96 -19.29
CA LEU A 130 15.64 17.27 -18.66
C LEU A 130 15.25 15.94 -18.00
N MET A 131 13.95 15.68 -17.80
CA MET A 131 13.48 14.36 -17.38
C MET A 131 13.64 13.28 -18.46
N ALA A 132 13.86 13.66 -19.72
CA ALA A 132 14.19 12.75 -20.80
C ALA A 132 15.71 12.60 -21.04
N ASP A 133 16.55 13.31 -20.27
CA ASP A 133 18.01 13.32 -20.45
C ASP A 133 18.61 11.92 -20.40
N GLU A 134 19.72 11.69 -21.09
CA GLU A 134 20.39 10.39 -21.10
C GLU A 134 20.97 10.01 -19.74
N GLN A 135 21.41 11.00 -18.98
CA GLN A 135 22.01 10.82 -17.66
C GLN A 135 20.94 10.70 -16.59
N MET A 136 20.96 9.58 -15.87
CA MET A 136 20.01 9.28 -14.79
C MET A 136 20.01 10.35 -13.69
N GLN A 137 21.19 10.89 -13.36
CA GLN A 137 21.32 11.98 -12.38
C GLN A 137 20.55 13.22 -12.81
N VAL A 138 20.64 13.61 -14.08
CA VAL A 138 19.96 14.79 -14.62
C VAL A 138 18.44 14.58 -14.56
N ARG A 139 17.95 13.41 -14.97
CA ARG A 139 16.52 13.05 -14.85
C ARG A 139 16.02 13.13 -13.41
N ARG A 140 16.77 12.51 -12.49
CA ARG A 140 16.49 12.54 -11.05
C ARG A 140 16.39 13.97 -10.54
N ASN A 141 17.35 14.81 -10.91
CA ASN A 141 17.42 16.18 -10.42
C ASN A 141 16.27 17.02 -10.93
N ALA A 142 15.92 16.86 -12.21
CA ALA A 142 14.76 17.51 -12.80
C ALA A 142 13.47 17.15 -12.04
N MET A 143 13.25 15.86 -11.76
CA MET A 143 12.09 15.40 -10.98
C MET A 143 12.10 15.95 -9.56
N LEU A 144 13.22 15.93 -8.84
CA LEU A 144 13.32 16.46 -7.48
C LEU A 144 13.07 17.98 -7.38
N ILE A 145 13.44 18.73 -8.42
CA ILE A 145 13.16 20.17 -8.49
C ILE A 145 11.68 20.41 -8.81
N ALA A 146 11.13 19.65 -9.77
CA ALA A 146 9.73 19.73 -10.18
C ALA A 146 8.75 19.35 -9.05
N ASP A 147 9.09 18.35 -8.25
CA ASP A 147 8.38 17.93 -7.03
C ASP A 147 7.96 19.14 -6.16
N LYS A 148 8.90 20.07 -5.95
CA LYS A 148 8.70 21.24 -5.09
C LYS A 148 7.80 22.31 -5.70
N GLN A 149 7.36 22.15 -6.94
CA GLN A 149 6.50 23.11 -7.63
C GLN A 149 5.02 22.72 -7.61
N PHE A 150 4.67 21.50 -7.18
CA PHE A 150 3.29 21.01 -7.11
C PHE A 150 2.79 20.89 -5.67
N THR A 151 3.14 21.88 -4.83
CA THR A 151 2.63 21.98 -3.46
C THR A 151 1.35 22.80 -3.41
N ALA A 152 0.62 22.77 -2.30
CA ALA A 152 -0.59 23.59 -2.11
C ALA A 152 -0.40 25.10 -2.40
N PHE A 153 0.82 25.63 -2.20
CA PHE A 153 1.14 27.04 -2.42
C PHE A 153 1.54 27.38 -3.86
N THR A 154 2.04 26.39 -4.61
CA THR A 154 2.60 26.57 -5.97
C THR A 154 1.78 25.91 -7.07
N MET A 155 0.77 25.11 -6.71
CA MET A 155 -0.06 24.32 -7.63
C MET A 155 -0.70 25.14 -8.76
N GLU A 156 -1.33 26.28 -8.45
CA GLU A 156 -1.99 27.11 -9.47
C GLU A 156 -0.99 27.72 -10.45
N ARG A 157 0.19 28.10 -9.96
CA ARG A 157 1.29 28.63 -10.78
C ARG A 157 1.87 27.57 -11.71
N ALA A 158 1.99 26.34 -11.23
CA ALA A 158 2.56 25.21 -11.98
C ALA A 158 1.53 24.48 -12.88
N LYS A 159 0.25 24.87 -12.83
CA LYS A 159 -0.85 24.16 -13.50
C LYS A 159 -0.67 23.98 -15.00
N SER A 160 -0.11 24.97 -15.69
CA SER A 160 0.14 24.92 -17.14
C SER A 160 1.20 23.88 -17.54
N TYR A 161 1.95 23.34 -16.57
CA TYR A 161 3.00 22.36 -16.79
C TYR A 161 2.57 20.91 -16.51
N ARG A 162 1.34 20.69 -16.03
CA ARG A 162 0.87 19.34 -15.64
C ARG A 162 0.95 18.32 -16.76
N GLU A 163 0.48 18.67 -17.96
CA GLU A 163 0.46 17.76 -19.11
C GLU A 163 1.88 17.46 -19.63
N PRO A 164 2.74 18.47 -19.93
CA PRO A 164 4.13 18.20 -20.32
C PRO A 164 4.92 17.40 -19.28
N LEU A 165 4.68 17.68 -18.00
CA LEU A 165 5.32 16.95 -16.91
C LEU A 165 4.85 15.49 -16.89
N SER A 166 3.54 15.26 -16.98
CA SER A 166 2.98 13.91 -17.03
C SER A 166 3.58 13.10 -18.17
N GLU A 167 3.63 13.65 -19.39
CA GLU A 167 4.23 12.98 -20.55
C GLU A 167 5.70 12.55 -20.28
N ASN A 168 6.50 13.44 -19.70
CA ASN A 168 7.89 13.14 -19.38
C ASN A 168 8.03 12.10 -18.25
N LEU A 169 7.18 12.15 -17.23
CA LEU A 169 7.19 11.15 -16.15
C LEU A 169 6.82 9.76 -16.67
N LEU A 170 5.89 9.64 -17.61
CA LEU A 170 5.57 8.37 -18.25
C LEU A 170 6.75 7.82 -19.06
N ALA A 171 7.51 8.69 -19.72
CA ALA A 171 8.73 8.28 -20.41
C ALA A 171 9.76 7.74 -19.41
N VAL A 172 9.89 8.35 -18.21
CA VAL A 172 10.74 7.85 -17.12
C VAL A 172 10.26 6.47 -16.64
N LEU A 173 8.97 6.29 -16.36
CA LEU A 173 8.42 5.00 -15.91
C LEU A 173 8.73 3.87 -16.89
N LYS A 174 8.64 4.14 -18.20
CA LYS A 174 8.94 3.14 -19.25
C LYS A 174 10.44 2.88 -19.39
N ARG A 175 11.25 3.94 -19.38
CA ARG A 175 12.70 3.86 -19.61
C ARG A 175 13.43 3.23 -18.43
N ASP A 176 13.07 3.65 -17.23
CA ASP A 176 13.77 3.32 -15.99
C ASP A 176 13.03 2.24 -15.19
N ALA A 177 12.21 1.40 -15.83
CA ALA A 177 11.37 0.38 -15.18
C ALA A 177 12.14 -0.55 -14.20
N ALA A 178 13.42 -0.83 -14.47
CA ALA A 178 14.28 -1.63 -13.59
C ALA A 178 14.91 -0.83 -12.43
N ASN A 179 14.80 0.50 -12.43
CA ASN A 179 15.35 1.39 -11.42
C ASN A 179 14.25 1.85 -10.47
N GLN A 180 14.11 1.14 -9.36
CA GLN A 180 13.09 1.41 -8.34
C GLN A 180 13.10 2.86 -7.83
N GLU A 181 14.27 3.49 -7.67
CA GLU A 181 14.34 4.88 -7.18
C GLU A 181 13.73 5.87 -8.18
N GLN A 182 14.03 5.72 -9.49
CA GLN A 182 13.47 6.58 -10.52
C GLN A 182 11.96 6.37 -10.67
N VAL A 183 11.52 5.11 -10.68
CA VAL A 183 10.11 4.76 -10.80
C VAL A 183 9.32 5.28 -9.60
N SER A 184 9.82 5.08 -8.37
CA SER A 184 9.17 5.56 -7.15
C SER A 184 9.03 7.09 -7.17
N LEU A 185 10.08 7.82 -7.54
CA LEU A 185 10.03 9.29 -7.65
C LEU A 185 9.05 9.75 -8.74
N ALA A 186 9.01 9.07 -9.88
CA ALA A 186 8.08 9.41 -10.96
C ALA A 186 6.61 9.15 -10.55
N LEU A 187 6.34 8.05 -9.85
CA LEU A 187 5.03 7.74 -9.28
C LEU A 187 4.62 8.78 -8.23
N GLU A 188 5.53 9.17 -7.33
CA GLU A 188 5.27 10.20 -6.31
C GLU A 188 4.88 11.55 -6.95
N LEU A 189 5.62 12.00 -7.97
CA LEU A 189 5.25 13.22 -8.71
C LEU A 189 3.90 13.08 -9.42
N LEU A 190 3.63 11.94 -10.06
CA LEU A 190 2.33 11.71 -10.72
C LEU A 190 1.17 11.77 -9.72
N ARG A 191 1.36 11.24 -8.52
CA ARG A 191 0.36 11.34 -7.43
C ARG A 191 0.15 12.80 -7.02
N ASP A 192 1.22 13.56 -6.85
CA ASP A 192 1.14 14.95 -6.41
C ASP A 192 0.51 15.88 -7.46
N LEU A 193 0.59 15.51 -8.76
CA LEU A 193 -0.15 16.20 -9.82
C LEU A 193 -1.67 16.02 -9.71
N GLY A 194 -2.13 14.94 -9.08
CA GLY A 194 -3.54 14.61 -8.90
C GLY A 194 -4.18 14.06 -10.17
N ALA A 195 -5.47 14.38 -10.33
CA ALA A 195 -6.26 13.99 -11.50
C ALA A 195 -5.54 14.38 -12.80
N ASN A 196 -5.27 13.37 -13.64
CA ASN A 196 -4.47 13.54 -14.84
C ASN A 196 -5.39 13.56 -16.08
N THR A 197 -5.20 14.55 -16.94
CA THR A 197 -5.96 14.66 -18.20
C THR A 197 -5.30 13.91 -19.35
N TYR A 198 -4.07 13.40 -19.18
CA TYR A 198 -3.35 12.68 -20.22
C TYR A 198 -3.81 11.21 -20.28
N PRO A 199 -4.51 10.77 -21.35
CA PRO A 199 -5.19 9.47 -21.38
C PRO A 199 -4.25 8.27 -21.22
N GLY A 200 -3.01 8.35 -21.73
CA GLY A 200 -2.04 7.26 -21.63
C GLY A 200 -1.33 7.17 -20.27
N ALA A 201 -1.59 8.08 -19.33
CA ALA A 201 -0.88 8.11 -18.06
C ALA A 201 -1.38 7.02 -17.11
N VAL A 202 -2.71 6.91 -17.01
CA VAL A 202 -3.37 5.91 -16.17
C VAL A 202 -3.01 4.51 -16.64
N GLU A 203 -3.04 4.23 -17.95
CA GLU A 203 -2.71 2.91 -18.51
C GLU A 203 -1.31 2.41 -18.12
N VAL A 204 -0.30 3.29 -18.15
CA VAL A 204 1.07 2.94 -17.79
C VAL A 204 1.21 2.64 -16.30
N VAL A 205 0.55 3.42 -15.45
CA VAL A 205 0.57 3.20 -14.00
C VAL A 205 -0.21 1.92 -13.66
N THR A 206 -1.36 1.69 -14.30
CA THR A 206 -2.13 0.44 -14.18
C THR A 206 -1.30 -0.78 -14.56
N ALA A 207 -0.50 -0.70 -15.63
CA ALA A 207 0.38 -1.80 -16.03
C ALA A 207 1.47 -2.12 -14.99
N ILE A 208 1.88 -1.16 -14.15
CA ILE A 208 2.80 -1.40 -13.01
C ILE A 208 2.01 -2.00 -11.84
N MET A 209 0.82 -1.46 -11.56
CA MET A 209 -0.08 -1.94 -10.50
C MET A 209 -0.43 -3.42 -10.68
N GLU A 210 -0.70 -3.86 -11.91
CA GLU A 210 -1.12 -5.23 -12.25
C GLU A 210 0.02 -6.27 -12.20
N GLN A 211 1.27 -5.86 -11.94
CA GLN A 211 2.39 -6.79 -11.79
C GLN A 211 2.52 -7.22 -10.34
N ASP A 212 2.18 -8.48 -10.04
CA ASP A 212 2.16 -9.04 -8.67
C ASP A 212 3.51 -9.00 -7.97
N ASP A 213 4.60 -9.24 -8.71
CA ASP A 213 5.96 -9.23 -8.16
C ASP A 213 6.59 -7.83 -8.15
N HIS A 214 5.91 -6.79 -8.66
CA HIS A 214 6.53 -5.48 -8.80
C HIS A 214 6.59 -4.75 -7.46
N LEU A 215 7.81 -4.39 -7.02
CA LEU A 215 8.07 -3.72 -5.74
C LEU A 215 7.38 -2.36 -5.53
N LEU A 216 6.64 -1.85 -6.51
CA LEU A 216 5.90 -0.60 -6.41
C LEU A 216 4.43 -0.79 -6.85
N ALA A 217 3.92 -2.02 -6.86
CA ALA A 217 2.54 -2.31 -7.28
C ALA A 217 1.51 -1.58 -6.39
N LEU A 218 1.74 -1.50 -5.08
CA LEU A 218 0.90 -0.74 -4.16
C LEU A 218 0.94 0.76 -4.45
N ASP A 219 2.15 1.33 -4.58
CA ASP A 219 2.33 2.75 -4.89
C ASP A 219 1.62 3.10 -6.21
N ALA A 220 1.79 2.26 -7.24
CA ALA A 220 1.11 2.42 -8.51
C ALA A 220 -0.41 2.35 -8.37
N ALA A 221 -0.96 1.46 -7.54
CA ALA A 221 -2.40 1.40 -7.28
C ALA A 221 -2.92 2.72 -6.68
N LEU A 222 -2.24 3.24 -5.66
CA LEU A 222 -2.62 4.49 -5.00
C LEU A 222 -2.50 5.70 -5.96
N VAL A 223 -1.47 5.71 -6.81
CA VAL A 223 -1.26 6.73 -7.84
C VAL A 223 -2.36 6.65 -8.89
N ALA A 224 -2.70 5.46 -9.38
CA ALA A 224 -3.76 5.26 -10.37
C ALA A 224 -5.11 5.77 -9.84
N LYS A 225 -5.44 5.48 -8.58
CA LYS A 225 -6.64 6.03 -7.92
C LYS A 225 -6.64 7.55 -7.82
N THR A 226 -5.48 8.14 -7.55
CA THR A 226 -5.33 9.61 -7.46
C THR A 226 -5.46 10.28 -8.83
N MET A 227 -5.01 9.60 -9.88
CA MET A 227 -5.09 10.10 -11.26
C MET A 227 -6.50 9.92 -11.86
N ASP A 228 -7.19 8.85 -11.48
CA ASP A 228 -8.58 8.54 -11.86
C ASP A 228 -9.40 8.15 -10.62
N ASP A 229 -10.13 9.12 -10.09
CA ASP A 229 -11.01 8.94 -8.93
C ASP A 229 -12.13 7.91 -9.17
N SER A 230 -12.44 7.56 -10.42
CA SER A 230 -13.43 6.53 -10.74
C SER A 230 -12.88 5.11 -10.65
N MET A 231 -11.56 4.95 -10.64
CA MET A 231 -10.91 3.65 -10.55
C MET A 231 -11.19 2.98 -9.20
N ASP A 232 -11.61 1.72 -9.24
CA ASP A 232 -11.75 0.89 -8.04
C ASP A 232 -10.47 0.07 -7.84
N ILE A 233 -9.66 0.48 -6.86
CA ILE A 233 -8.44 -0.23 -6.48
C ILE A 233 -8.65 -1.20 -5.30
N GLY A 234 -9.87 -1.26 -4.74
CA GLY A 234 -10.20 -2.15 -3.63
C GLY A 234 -9.87 -3.62 -3.91
N PRO A 235 -10.28 -4.20 -5.06
CA PRO A 235 -9.91 -5.55 -5.45
C PRO A 235 -8.40 -5.76 -5.51
N ARG A 236 -7.65 -4.81 -6.08
CA ARG A 236 -6.19 -4.94 -6.16
C ARG A 236 -5.52 -4.94 -4.80
N LEU A 237 -6.00 -4.11 -3.86
CA LEU A 237 -5.47 -4.11 -2.48
C LEU A 237 -5.74 -5.45 -1.79
N VAL A 238 -6.90 -6.07 -2.04
CA VAL A 238 -7.22 -7.41 -1.54
C VAL A 238 -6.20 -8.42 -2.08
N ASP A 239 -5.98 -8.46 -3.39
CA ASP A 239 -5.05 -9.39 -4.03
C ASP A 239 -3.63 -9.27 -3.43
N LEU A 240 -3.10 -8.05 -3.31
CA LEU A 240 -1.78 -7.80 -2.72
C LEU A 240 -1.67 -8.28 -1.27
N ILE A 241 -2.77 -8.25 -0.51
CA ILE A 241 -2.82 -8.76 0.87
C ILE A 241 -2.82 -10.29 0.88
N GLU A 242 -3.65 -10.92 0.05
CA GLU A 242 -3.75 -12.38 -0.04
C GLU A 242 -2.44 -13.03 -0.46
N GLU A 243 -1.74 -12.41 -1.42
CA GLU A 243 -0.45 -12.88 -1.94
C GLU A 243 0.73 -12.57 -1.01
N ARG A 244 0.50 -11.83 0.09
CA ARG A 244 1.56 -11.35 1.00
C ARG A 244 2.68 -10.63 0.24
N HIS A 245 2.29 -9.77 -0.70
CA HIS A 245 3.20 -8.86 -1.40
C HIS A 245 4.07 -8.08 -0.40
N HIS A 246 5.28 -7.67 -0.78
CA HIS A 246 6.23 -7.10 0.19
C HIS A 246 5.69 -5.90 1.01
N ASP A 247 4.75 -5.13 0.43
CA ASP A 247 4.05 -4.01 1.09
C ASP A 247 2.61 -4.35 1.53
N TRP A 248 2.29 -5.62 1.76
CA TRP A 248 0.92 -6.07 2.08
C TRP A 248 0.34 -5.40 3.33
N VAL A 249 1.17 -5.08 4.33
CA VAL A 249 0.74 -4.39 5.55
C VAL A 249 0.22 -2.99 5.21
N SER A 250 0.94 -2.27 4.35
CA SER A 250 0.55 -0.95 3.87
C SER A 250 -0.73 -1.05 3.04
N ALA A 251 -0.86 -2.06 2.17
CA ALA A 251 -2.10 -2.32 1.43
C ALA A 251 -3.30 -2.54 2.37
N ALA A 252 -3.11 -3.31 3.45
CA ALA A 252 -4.13 -3.54 4.46
C ALA A 252 -4.53 -2.24 5.19
N MET A 253 -3.57 -1.35 5.49
CA MET A 253 -3.86 -0.05 6.09
C MET A 253 -4.72 0.85 5.17
N HIS A 254 -4.49 0.79 3.86
CA HIS A 254 -5.25 1.55 2.87
C HIS A 254 -6.63 0.95 2.55
N LEU A 255 -6.83 -0.35 2.77
CA LEU A 255 -8.03 -1.09 2.35
C LEU A 255 -9.35 -0.42 2.79
N GLN A 256 -9.43 0.07 4.03
CA GLN A 256 -10.64 0.71 4.58
C GLN A 256 -11.05 2.02 3.87
N HIS A 257 -10.14 2.64 3.12
CA HIS A 257 -10.43 3.85 2.35
C HIS A 257 -11.02 3.55 0.97
N HIS A 258 -10.91 2.29 0.52
CA HIS A 258 -11.31 1.85 -0.82
C HIS A 258 -12.39 0.77 -0.80
N VAL A 259 -12.54 0.06 0.31
CA VAL A 259 -13.55 -0.97 0.55
C VAL A 259 -14.39 -0.57 1.77
N PRO A 260 -15.71 -0.80 1.78
CA PRO A 260 -16.55 -0.50 2.94
C PRO A 260 -15.97 -1.06 4.25
N PRO A 261 -15.90 -0.27 5.35
CA PRO A 261 -15.19 -0.66 6.58
C PRO A 261 -15.58 -2.04 7.13
N LYS A 262 -16.87 -2.38 7.12
CA LYS A 262 -17.38 -3.71 7.53
C LYS A 262 -16.83 -4.85 6.67
N GLN A 263 -16.73 -4.64 5.36
CA GLN A 263 -16.18 -5.63 4.42
C GLN A 263 -14.66 -5.76 4.59
N ALA A 264 -13.94 -4.63 4.70
CA ALA A 264 -12.50 -4.62 4.97
C ALA A 264 -12.16 -5.34 6.28
N TYR A 265 -12.91 -5.08 7.36
CA TYR A 265 -12.74 -5.75 8.64
C TYR A 265 -13.00 -7.26 8.54
N ALA A 266 -14.08 -7.68 7.88
CA ALA A 266 -14.40 -9.10 7.70
C ALA A 266 -13.31 -9.83 6.91
N PHE A 267 -12.79 -9.20 5.85
CA PHE A 267 -11.70 -9.73 5.06
C PHE A 267 -10.42 -9.87 5.89
N LEU A 268 -9.97 -8.82 6.58
CA LEU A 268 -8.77 -8.89 7.43
C LEU A 268 -8.93 -9.90 8.57
N ARG A 269 -10.13 -10.04 9.14
CA ARG A 269 -10.42 -11.10 10.12
C ARG A 269 -10.23 -12.49 9.52
N SER A 270 -10.67 -12.74 8.29
CA SER A 270 -10.41 -14.03 7.63
C SER A 270 -8.92 -14.27 7.39
N GLN A 271 -8.16 -13.24 7.03
CA GLN A 271 -6.70 -13.32 6.86
C GLN A 271 -5.99 -13.61 8.19
N PHE A 272 -6.46 -13.02 9.30
CA PHE A 272 -5.96 -13.29 10.65
C PHE A 272 -6.13 -14.76 11.04
N VAL A 273 -7.35 -15.30 10.87
CA VAL A 273 -7.69 -16.69 11.20
C VAL A 273 -6.92 -17.68 10.31
N ALA A 274 -6.73 -17.35 9.03
CA ALA A 274 -6.02 -18.21 8.07
C ALA A 274 -4.49 -18.18 8.25
N SER A 275 -3.93 -17.12 8.84
CA SER A 275 -2.49 -17.00 9.03
C SER A 275 -1.97 -17.99 10.07
N ASN A 276 -0.85 -18.66 9.77
CA ASN A 276 -0.07 -19.47 10.71
C ASN A 276 1.17 -18.73 11.25
N ASN A 277 1.36 -17.46 10.86
CA ASN A 277 2.48 -16.62 11.27
C ASN A 277 1.99 -15.61 12.33
N ASP A 278 2.56 -15.68 13.53
CA ASP A 278 2.22 -14.77 14.63
C ASP A 278 2.52 -13.31 14.30
N SER A 279 3.61 -13.04 13.55
CA SER A 279 3.93 -11.68 13.10
C SER A 279 2.85 -11.14 12.16
N ASP A 280 2.36 -11.94 11.22
CA ASP A 280 1.27 -11.53 10.33
C ASP A 280 -0.01 -11.28 11.12
N ARG A 281 -0.32 -12.15 12.09
CA ARG A 281 -1.47 -11.99 12.98
C ARG A 281 -1.41 -10.68 13.76
N ASP A 282 -0.25 -10.36 14.35
CA ASP A 282 -0.04 -9.10 15.07
C ASP A 282 -0.22 -7.87 14.17
N GLU A 283 0.32 -7.92 12.95
CA GLU A 283 0.20 -6.85 11.96
C GLU A 283 -1.26 -6.68 11.49
N ILE A 284 -1.95 -7.77 11.18
CA ILE A 284 -3.38 -7.74 10.79
C ILE A 284 -4.25 -7.21 11.94
N ALA A 285 -4.04 -7.70 13.18
CA ALA A 285 -4.76 -7.22 14.35
C ALA A 285 -4.53 -5.72 14.59
N ARG A 286 -3.30 -5.25 14.40
CA ARG A 286 -2.95 -3.83 14.46
C ARG A 286 -3.73 -3.03 13.42
N VAL A 287 -3.76 -3.47 12.17
CA VAL A 287 -4.51 -2.78 11.10
C VAL A 287 -6.01 -2.75 11.41
N MET A 288 -6.59 -3.88 11.82
CA MET A 288 -8.01 -3.98 12.19
C MET A 288 -8.39 -3.00 13.31
N SER A 289 -7.49 -2.71 14.25
CA SER A 289 -7.74 -1.76 15.34
C SER A 289 -7.97 -0.31 14.89
N PHE A 290 -7.53 0.04 13.68
CA PHE A 290 -7.73 1.36 13.06
C PHE A 290 -9.01 1.46 12.23
N ILE A 291 -9.73 0.35 12.00
CA ILE A 291 -10.97 0.37 11.23
C ILE A 291 -12.11 0.80 12.15
N SER A 292 -12.68 1.97 11.88
CA SER A 292 -13.90 2.41 12.56
C SER A 292 -15.11 1.64 12.04
N LEU A 293 -15.84 0.96 12.93
CA LEU A 293 -17.07 0.23 12.61
C LEU A 293 -18.34 1.03 13.00
N GLU A 294 -18.17 2.24 13.50
CA GLU A 294 -19.27 3.15 13.82
C GLU A 294 -19.81 3.78 12.51
N GLU A 295 -21.10 3.59 12.25
CA GLU A 295 -21.89 4.22 11.17
C GLU A 295 -22.50 5.55 11.62
#